data_AF-A0A3N6GXF4-F1
#
_entry.id   AF-A0A3N6GXF4-F1
#
_cell.length_a   1.000
_cell.length_b   1.000
_cell.length_c   1.000
_cell.angle_alpha   90.00
_cell.angle_beta   90.00
_cell.angle_gamma   90.00
#
_symmetry.space_group_name_H-M   'P 1'
#
loop_
_entity.id
_entity.type
_entity.pdbx_description
1 polymer ?
#
loop_
_entity_poly.entity_id
_entity_poly.type
_entity_poly.pdbx_seq_one_letter_code
_entity_poly.pdbx_strand_id
1 'polypeptide(L)'
;MSTLPARAERRCHNAVNPLHSCVFFSPDLGAEMAKIGIEDQSAAYFATRAAALGAVGAGTVGATFYNFNPVLVARHVPAVWETASPDVVLGARLRAADATLRRLLGEEIIASDAMAEAARLALRATEACTPHARPLYAAHADLPVPEEPHLAFWHAATLLREHRGDAHLAALLAAGLDPLESLVSHTATGKGMAIRWILSSRGWRRTDWEAACDRLRKRGLLDGGEELALTEAGTALRAEVEEATDRMDTAPYEHLGAEGVERLTELGRGFLFTAAAAGAFPASATGRD
;
A
#
# COMPACT_ATOMS: atom_id res chain seq x y z
N MET A 1 -24.44 14.40 0.23
CA MET A 1 -23.75 14.38 -1.07
C MET A 1 -22.33 14.86 -0.83
N SER A 2 -21.34 14.23 -1.47
CA SER A 2 -19.92 14.59 -1.33
C SER A 2 -19.71 16.07 -1.67
N THR A 3 -18.89 16.75 -0.87
CA THR A 3 -18.53 18.17 -1.10
C THR A 3 -17.26 18.32 -1.93
N LEU A 4 -16.58 17.20 -2.21
CA LEU A 4 -15.31 17.17 -2.91
C LEU A 4 -15.49 17.24 -4.43
N PRO A 5 -14.56 17.89 -5.15
CA PRO A 5 -14.48 17.77 -6.60
C PRO A 5 -14.34 16.31 -7.02
N ALA A 6 -14.89 15.93 -8.18
CA ALA A 6 -14.84 14.56 -8.67
C ALA A 6 -13.42 13.96 -8.61
N ARG A 7 -13.28 12.80 -7.95
CA ARG A 7 -12.02 12.04 -7.76
C ARG A 7 -10.92 12.78 -6.98
N ALA A 8 -11.26 13.77 -6.15
CA ALA A 8 -10.27 14.48 -5.34
C ALA A 8 -9.56 13.53 -4.35
N GLU A 9 -10.29 12.59 -3.76
CA GLU A 9 -9.74 11.58 -2.85
C GLU A 9 -8.66 10.74 -3.53
N ARG A 10 -8.95 10.25 -4.74
CA ARG A 10 -7.99 9.47 -5.53
C ARG A 10 -6.74 10.27 -5.87
N ARG A 11 -6.89 11.56 -6.23
CA ARG A 11 -5.74 12.41 -6.55
C ARG A 11 -4.86 12.64 -5.32
N CYS A 12 -5.48 12.88 -4.16
CA CYS A 12 -4.79 13.07 -2.90
C CYS A 12 -4.10 11.77 -2.45
N HIS A 13 -4.82 10.65 -2.46
CA HIS A 13 -4.26 9.32 -2.19
C HIS A 13 -3.03 9.03 -3.06
N ASN A 14 -3.12 9.27 -4.38
CA ASN A 14 -2.01 9.02 -5.30
C ASN A 14 -0.81 9.96 -5.10
N ALA A 15 -0.99 11.11 -4.45
CA ALA A 15 0.10 12.01 -4.08
C ALA A 15 0.78 11.58 -2.76
N VAL A 16 0.00 11.11 -1.78
CA VAL A 16 0.48 10.81 -0.42
C VAL A 16 0.98 9.37 -0.28
N ASN A 17 0.23 8.40 -0.79
CA ASN A 17 0.53 6.97 -0.63
C ASN A 17 1.94 6.54 -1.11
N PRO A 18 2.48 7.07 -2.23
CA PRO A 18 3.82 6.68 -2.67
C PRO A 18 4.93 7.08 -1.67
N LEU A 19 4.76 8.17 -0.90
CA LEU A 19 5.72 8.60 0.12
C LEU A 19 5.75 7.67 1.33
N HIS A 20 4.62 6.99 1.63
CA HIS A 20 4.65 5.86 2.55
C HIS A 20 5.40 4.67 1.91
N SER A 21 5.05 4.34 0.67
CA SER A 21 5.45 3.10 0.01
C SER A 21 6.93 3.02 -0.33
N CYS A 22 7.62 4.15 -0.49
CA CYS A 22 9.03 4.19 -0.87
C CYS A 22 9.95 3.45 0.12
N VAL A 23 9.56 3.34 1.40
CA VAL A 23 10.33 2.61 2.42
C VAL A 23 10.55 1.15 2.05
N PHE A 24 9.59 0.51 1.37
CA PHE A 24 9.69 -0.91 0.97
C PHE A 24 10.68 -1.14 -0.18
N PHE A 25 11.12 -0.07 -0.86
CA PHE A 25 12.14 -0.11 -1.90
C PHE A 25 13.47 0.49 -1.43
N SER A 26 13.51 0.99 -0.20
CA SER A 26 14.65 1.72 0.32
C SER A 26 15.75 0.78 0.79
N PRO A 27 17.03 1.04 0.44
CA PRO A 27 18.15 0.32 1.04
C PRO A 27 18.22 0.51 2.56
N ASP A 28 17.70 1.62 3.06
CA ASP A 28 17.68 1.94 4.50
C ASP A 28 16.82 0.95 5.29
N LEU A 29 15.76 0.40 4.68
CA LEU A 29 14.96 -0.65 5.30
C LEU A 29 15.76 -1.93 5.50
N GLY A 30 16.46 -2.38 4.46
CA GLY A 30 17.34 -3.56 4.56
C GLY A 30 18.42 -3.38 5.62
N ALA A 31 19.04 -2.19 5.67
CA ALA A 31 20.08 -1.87 6.65
C ALA A 31 19.55 -1.88 8.10
N GLU A 32 18.38 -1.31 8.38
CA GLU A 32 17.79 -1.31 9.73
C GLU A 32 17.28 -2.69 10.15
N MET A 33 16.72 -3.47 9.21
CA MET A 33 16.22 -4.82 9.50
C MET A 33 17.36 -5.81 9.72
N ALA A 34 18.47 -5.68 9.00
CA ALA A 34 19.67 -6.50 9.20
C ALA A 34 20.27 -6.33 10.62
N LYS A 35 20.22 -5.11 11.18
CA LYS A 35 20.68 -4.84 12.57
C LYS A 35 19.92 -5.62 13.62
N ILE A 36 18.72 -6.10 13.31
CA ILE A 36 17.88 -6.90 14.21
C ILE A 36 17.77 -8.36 13.75
N GLY A 37 18.66 -8.81 12.85
CA GLY A 37 18.77 -10.20 12.40
C GLY A 37 17.82 -10.61 11.27
N ILE A 38 17.09 -9.67 10.66
CA ILE A 38 16.18 -9.93 9.53
C ILE A 38 16.83 -9.42 8.24
N GLU A 39 17.64 -10.28 7.61
CA GLU A 39 18.41 -9.93 6.40
C GLU A 39 17.67 -10.23 5.09
N ASP A 40 16.79 -11.24 5.08
CA ASP A 40 15.99 -11.57 3.91
C ASP A 40 14.97 -10.47 3.60
N GLN A 41 14.94 -9.98 2.37
CA GLN A 41 14.09 -8.85 1.97
C GLN A 41 12.58 -9.16 2.08
N SER A 42 12.16 -10.39 1.79
CA SER A 42 10.75 -10.79 1.91
C SER A 42 10.35 -10.90 3.39
N ALA A 43 11.23 -11.48 4.22
CA ALA A 43 11.07 -11.51 5.67
C ALA A 43 10.94 -10.09 6.25
N ALA A 44 11.83 -9.17 5.85
CA ALA A 44 11.78 -7.77 6.25
C ALA A 44 10.46 -7.10 5.85
N TYR A 45 9.99 -7.32 4.62
CA TYR A 45 8.69 -6.80 4.16
C TYR A 45 7.53 -7.31 5.03
N PHE A 46 7.43 -8.62 5.24
CA PHE A 46 6.36 -9.20 6.05
C PHE A 46 6.43 -8.73 7.50
N ALA A 47 7.61 -8.76 8.11
CA ALA A 47 7.80 -8.32 9.48
C ALA A 47 7.39 -6.84 9.66
N THR A 48 7.90 -5.94 8.81
CA THR A 48 7.68 -4.50 8.94
C THR A 48 6.23 -4.09 8.77
N ARG A 49 5.51 -4.71 7.83
CA ARG A 49 4.09 -4.41 7.62
C ARG A 49 3.20 -5.12 8.64
N ALA A 50 3.54 -6.33 9.11
CA ALA A 50 2.70 -7.09 10.02
C ALA A 50 2.91 -6.77 11.50
N ALA A 51 4.04 -6.17 11.90
CA ALA A 51 4.39 -6.00 13.31
C ALA A 51 3.34 -5.21 14.12
N ALA A 52 2.59 -4.29 13.50
CA ALA A 52 1.50 -3.58 14.18
C ALA A 52 0.37 -4.53 14.65
N LEU A 53 0.17 -5.67 13.99
CA LEU A 53 -0.80 -6.70 14.39
C LEU A 53 -0.31 -7.50 15.61
N GLY A 54 0.94 -7.31 16.05
CA GLY A 54 1.62 -8.16 17.02
C GLY A 54 2.24 -9.42 16.38
N ALA A 55 2.62 -10.38 17.22
CA ALA A 55 3.29 -11.63 16.80
C ALA A 55 2.28 -12.66 16.25
N VAL A 56 1.46 -12.26 15.27
CA VAL A 56 0.43 -13.10 14.67
C VAL A 56 1.00 -14.13 13.70
N GLY A 57 0.28 -15.23 13.50
CA GLY A 57 0.69 -16.31 12.60
C GLY A 57 0.45 -16.00 11.11
N ALA A 58 0.95 -16.89 10.24
CA ALA A 58 0.88 -16.75 8.78
C ALA A 58 -0.56 -16.61 8.24
N GLY A 59 -1.54 -17.25 8.88
CA GLY A 59 -2.95 -17.15 8.47
C GLY A 59 -3.49 -15.72 8.57
N THR A 60 -3.23 -15.04 9.69
CA THR A 60 -3.64 -13.64 9.90
C THR A 60 -2.92 -12.71 8.94
N VAL A 61 -1.61 -12.90 8.73
CA VAL A 61 -0.85 -12.10 7.76
C VAL A 61 -1.35 -12.35 6.33
N GLY A 62 -1.59 -13.60 5.94
CA GLY A 62 -2.12 -13.93 4.61
C GLY A 62 -3.49 -13.30 4.35
N ALA A 63 -4.36 -13.24 5.37
CA ALA A 63 -5.67 -12.61 5.25
C ALA A 63 -5.60 -11.09 4.99
N THR A 64 -4.64 -10.39 5.61
CA THR A 64 -4.47 -8.93 5.44
C THR A 64 -3.54 -8.56 4.28
N PHE A 65 -2.77 -9.52 3.74
CA PHE A 65 -1.81 -9.34 2.64
C PHE A 65 -2.35 -10.01 1.37
N TYR A 66 -3.62 -9.74 1.07
CA TYR A 66 -4.51 -10.47 0.15
C TYR A 66 -3.88 -11.04 -1.11
N ASN A 67 -2.98 -10.31 -1.78
CA ASN A 67 -2.44 -10.71 -3.09
C ASN A 67 -1.17 -11.58 -3.04
N PHE A 68 -0.66 -11.90 -1.85
CA PHE A 68 0.48 -12.78 -1.69
C PHE A 68 0.07 -14.25 -1.73
N ASN A 69 0.95 -15.10 -2.26
CA ASN A 69 0.81 -16.55 -2.12
C ASN A 69 0.93 -16.93 -0.63
N PRO A 70 -0.07 -17.60 -0.02
CA PRO A 70 0.00 -18.02 1.38
C PRO A 70 1.22 -18.88 1.72
N VAL A 71 1.75 -19.64 0.76
CA VAL A 71 2.98 -20.44 0.93
C VAL A 71 4.20 -19.54 1.13
N LEU A 72 4.29 -18.42 0.42
CA LEU A 72 5.37 -17.45 0.60
C LEU A 72 5.27 -16.78 1.98
N VAL A 73 4.06 -16.42 2.41
CA VAL A 73 3.83 -15.84 3.74
C VAL A 73 4.27 -16.83 4.83
N ALA A 74 3.83 -18.09 4.74
CA ALA A 74 4.15 -19.15 5.70
C ALA A 74 5.63 -19.53 5.74
N ARG A 75 6.40 -19.21 4.69
CA ARG A 75 7.86 -19.40 4.69
C ARG A 75 8.58 -18.48 5.66
N HIS A 76 8.06 -17.26 5.89
CA HIS A 76 8.72 -16.24 6.70
C HIS A 76 8.00 -15.99 8.04
N VAL A 77 6.67 -16.12 8.08
CA VAL A 77 5.86 -15.94 9.28
C VAL A 77 5.44 -17.33 9.78
N PRO A 78 5.60 -17.67 11.07
CA PRO A 78 5.95 -16.79 12.19
C PRO A 78 7.45 -16.66 12.49
N ALA A 79 8.35 -17.29 11.72
CA ALA A 79 9.79 -17.36 12.03
C ALA A 79 10.44 -15.98 12.32
N VAL A 80 10.00 -14.92 11.63
CA VAL A 80 10.46 -13.54 11.92
C VAL A 80 10.28 -13.10 13.38
N TRP A 81 9.26 -13.63 14.08
CA TRP A 81 8.99 -13.32 15.49
C TRP A 81 9.90 -14.06 16.47
N GLU A 82 10.56 -15.13 16.03
CA GLU A 82 11.63 -15.80 16.79
C GLU A 82 12.92 -14.98 16.74
N THR A 83 13.12 -14.21 15.66
CA THR A 83 14.29 -13.34 15.47
C THR A 83 14.14 -12.00 16.18
N ALA A 84 13.00 -11.31 16.04
CA ALA A 84 12.76 -10.02 16.64
C ALA A 84 11.30 -9.84 17.06
N SER A 85 11.06 -9.24 18.23
CA SER A 85 9.71 -8.93 18.67
C SER A 85 9.06 -7.86 17.78
N PRO A 86 7.72 -7.80 17.71
CA PRO A 86 7.01 -6.76 16.96
C PRO A 86 7.47 -5.34 17.31
N ASP A 87 7.69 -5.03 18.59
CA ASP A 87 8.16 -3.71 19.03
C ASP A 87 9.55 -3.36 18.50
N VAL A 88 10.46 -4.33 18.47
CA VAL A 88 11.81 -4.16 17.90
C VAL A 88 11.71 -3.89 16.39
N VAL A 89 10.85 -4.61 15.69
CA VAL A 89 10.59 -4.42 14.25
C VAL A 89 9.96 -3.04 13.98
N LEU A 90 9.00 -2.60 14.80
CA LEU A 90 8.38 -1.27 14.67
C LEU A 90 9.40 -0.15 14.88
N GLY A 91 10.31 -0.29 15.85
CA GLY A 91 11.41 0.64 16.07
C GLY A 91 12.36 0.71 14.87
N ALA A 92 12.75 -0.44 14.30
CA ALA A 92 13.57 -0.50 13.09
C ALA A 92 12.87 0.11 11.87
N ARG A 93 11.58 -0.17 11.70
CA ARG A 93 10.74 0.41 10.65
C ARG A 93 10.68 1.94 10.72
N LEU A 94 10.55 2.52 11.91
CA LEU A 94 10.50 3.97 12.08
C LEU A 94 11.85 4.62 11.73
N ARG A 95 12.97 4.04 12.16
CA ARG A 95 14.32 4.51 11.78
C ARG A 95 14.56 4.40 10.27
N ALA A 96 14.09 3.32 9.65
CA ALA A 96 14.18 3.15 8.21
C ALA A 96 13.37 4.22 7.47
N ALA A 97 12.17 4.56 7.94
CA ALA A 97 11.36 5.63 7.37
C ALA A 97 12.06 7.00 7.50
N ASP A 98 12.63 7.30 8.68
CA ASP A 98 13.39 8.54 8.93
C ASP A 98 14.56 8.68 7.95
N ALA A 99 15.45 7.68 7.90
CA ALA A 99 16.61 7.67 7.02
C ALA A 99 16.20 7.77 5.54
N THR A 100 15.16 7.04 5.14
CA THR A 100 14.65 7.05 3.76
C THR A 100 14.14 8.43 3.36
N LEU A 101 13.30 9.06 4.19
CA LEU A 101 12.69 10.35 3.86
C LEU A 101 13.73 11.47 3.86
N ARG A 102 14.66 11.49 4.83
CA ARG A 102 15.76 12.47 4.85
C ARG A 102 16.65 12.36 3.61
N ARG A 103 17.00 11.13 3.21
CA ARG A 103 17.81 10.88 2.02
C ARG A 103 17.10 11.29 0.73
N LEU A 104 15.79 11.05 0.62
CA LEU A 104 15.02 11.31 -0.60
C LEU A 104 14.57 12.76 -0.74
N LEU A 105 14.23 13.44 0.36
CA LEU A 105 13.66 14.79 0.34
C LEU A 105 14.69 15.86 0.69
N GLY A 106 15.77 15.50 1.39
CA GLY A 106 16.78 16.44 1.88
C GLY A 106 16.32 17.21 3.12
N GLU A 107 17.30 17.63 3.93
CA GLU A 107 17.08 18.28 5.22
C GLU A 107 16.26 19.57 5.14
N GLU A 108 16.38 20.32 4.04
CA GLU A 108 15.61 21.55 3.83
C GLU A 108 14.10 21.29 3.77
N ILE A 109 13.66 20.28 3.01
CA ILE A 109 12.24 19.93 2.93
C ILE A 109 11.77 19.33 4.26
N ILE A 110 12.59 18.49 4.89
CA ILE A 110 12.26 17.86 6.17
C ILE A 110 11.99 18.92 7.25
N ALA A 111 12.81 19.97 7.32
CA ALA A 111 12.66 21.06 8.29
C ALA A 111 11.68 22.16 7.87
N SER A 112 11.01 22.03 6.72
CA SER A 112 10.16 23.09 6.17
C SER A 112 8.79 23.21 6.85
N ASP A 113 8.25 24.42 6.90
CA ASP A 113 6.86 24.67 7.31
C ASP A 113 5.85 23.89 6.45
N ALA A 114 6.18 23.66 5.17
CA ALA A 114 5.37 22.87 4.25
C ALA A 114 5.24 21.39 4.70
N MET A 115 6.31 20.80 5.24
CA MET A 115 6.26 19.44 5.80
C MET A 115 5.40 19.39 7.07
N ALA A 116 5.55 20.36 7.96
CA ALA A 116 4.69 20.48 9.15
C ALA A 116 3.21 20.68 8.80
N GLU A 117 2.92 21.50 7.79
CA GLU A 117 1.57 21.71 7.27
C GLU A 117 0.99 20.41 6.71
N ALA A 118 1.75 19.69 5.86
CA ALA A 118 1.32 18.43 5.27
C ALA A 118 1.03 17.38 6.35
N ALA A 119 1.89 17.27 7.37
CA ALA A 119 1.70 16.37 8.50
C ALA A 119 0.38 16.65 9.22
N ARG A 120 0.13 17.92 9.56
CA ARG A 120 -1.11 18.36 10.23
C ARG A 120 -2.35 18.07 9.38
N LEU A 121 -2.32 18.35 8.08
CA LEU A 121 -3.45 18.08 7.18
C LEU A 121 -3.72 16.58 7.03
N ALA A 122 -2.66 15.77 6.87
CA ALA A 122 -2.79 14.32 6.76
C ALA A 122 -3.33 13.71 8.06
N LEU A 123 -2.82 14.11 9.23
CA LEU A 123 -3.34 13.68 10.54
C LEU A 123 -4.79 14.11 10.73
N ARG A 124 -5.16 15.34 10.32
CA ARG A 124 -6.54 15.80 10.37
C ARG A 124 -7.45 14.89 9.56
N ALA A 125 -7.06 14.48 8.35
CA ALA A 125 -7.85 13.54 7.56
C ALA A 125 -8.06 12.20 8.27
N THR A 126 -7.03 11.68 8.95
CA THR A 126 -7.12 10.38 9.64
C THR A 126 -8.10 10.35 10.81
N GLU A 127 -8.50 11.49 11.35
CA GLU A 127 -9.50 11.57 12.43
C GLU A 127 -10.87 10.99 12.03
N ALA A 128 -11.18 10.93 10.73
CA ALA A 128 -12.41 10.34 10.20
C ALA A 128 -12.21 8.92 9.61
N CYS A 129 -11.03 8.33 9.76
CA CYS A 129 -10.84 6.91 9.48
C CYS A 129 -11.58 6.05 10.53
N THR A 130 -12.02 4.86 10.14
CA THR A 130 -12.77 3.97 11.04
C THR A 130 -12.18 2.55 11.06
N PRO A 131 -12.14 1.87 12.23
CA PRO A 131 -11.41 0.61 12.37
C PRO A 131 -12.22 -0.65 12.00
N HIS A 132 -13.54 -0.54 11.88
CA HIS A 132 -14.40 -1.72 11.71
C HIS A 132 -14.11 -2.44 10.39
N ALA A 133 -13.85 -3.75 10.48
CA ALA A 133 -13.42 -4.58 9.35
C ALA A 133 -12.12 -4.09 8.63
N ARG A 134 -11.28 -3.31 9.33
CA ARG A 134 -10.00 -2.80 8.82
C ARG A 134 -8.85 -3.15 9.75
N PRO A 135 -8.48 -4.43 9.82
CA PRO A 135 -7.53 -4.91 10.82
C PRO A 135 -6.13 -4.29 10.67
N LEU A 136 -5.66 -4.05 9.44
CA LEU A 136 -4.31 -3.51 9.23
C LEU A 136 -4.26 -2.01 9.54
N TYR A 137 -5.29 -1.27 9.13
CA TYR A 137 -5.47 0.11 9.58
C TYR A 137 -5.57 0.21 11.10
N ALA A 138 -6.46 -0.58 11.72
CA ALA A 138 -6.70 -0.51 13.16
C ALA A 138 -5.43 -0.78 13.97
N ALA A 139 -4.67 -1.80 13.58
CA ALA A 139 -3.39 -2.13 14.18
C ALA A 139 -2.37 -0.98 14.10
N HIS A 140 -2.31 -0.27 12.97
CA HIS A 140 -1.43 0.89 12.84
C HIS A 140 -1.95 2.13 13.57
N ALA A 141 -3.27 2.31 13.67
CA ALA A 141 -3.91 3.42 14.35
C ALA A 141 -3.71 3.39 15.88
N ASP A 142 -3.47 2.21 16.46
CA ASP A 142 -3.14 2.03 17.87
C ASP A 142 -1.69 2.46 18.22
N LEU A 143 -0.83 2.69 17.22
CA LEU A 143 0.54 3.14 17.42
C LEU A 143 0.59 4.65 17.72
N PRO A 144 1.55 5.11 18.54
CA PRO A 144 1.70 6.53 18.79
C PRO A 144 2.10 7.30 17.52
N VAL A 145 1.58 8.52 17.38
CA VAL A 145 2.00 9.45 16.33
C VAL A 145 3.43 9.93 16.64
N PRO A 146 4.39 9.81 15.70
CA PRO A 146 5.73 10.35 15.89
C PRO A 146 5.74 11.88 16.02
N GLU A 147 6.70 12.43 16.78
CA GLU A 147 6.79 13.88 17.02
C GLU A 147 7.35 14.65 15.82
N GLU A 148 8.35 14.08 15.14
CA GLU A 148 8.98 14.72 13.98
C GLU A 148 8.00 14.87 12.80
N PRO A 149 7.87 16.06 12.18
CA PRO A 149 6.85 16.33 11.17
C PRO A 149 6.81 15.35 9.99
N HIS A 150 7.96 14.99 9.42
CA HIS A 150 8.02 14.04 8.29
C HIS A 150 7.62 12.62 8.69
N LEU A 151 7.90 12.22 9.94
CA LEU A 151 7.47 10.92 10.47
C LEU A 151 5.99 10.93 10.85
N ALA A 152 5.47 12.04 11.36
CA ALA A 152 4.04 12.24 11.60
C ALA A 152 3.25 12.19 10.27
N PHE A 153 3.76 12.85 9.22
CA PHE A 153 3.21 12.77 7.88
C PHE A 153 3.24 11.33 7.33
N TRP A 154 4.37 10.63 7.46
CA TRP A 154 4.50 9.24 7.01
C TRP A 154 3.60 8.27 7.80
N HIS A 155 3.42 8.50 9.09
CA HIS A 155 2.46 7.76 9.92
C HIS A 155 1.03 8.01 9.41
N ALA A 156 0.62 9.26 9.20
CA ALA A 156 -0.70 9.56 8.65
C ALA A 156 -0.90 8.97 7.24
N ALA A 157 0.12 8.99 6.40
CA ALA A 157 0.11 8.33 5.09
C ALA A 157 -0.05 6.81 5.22
N THR A 158 0.54 6.18 6.23
CA THR A 158 0.31 4.77 6.58
C THR A 158 -1.17 4.54 6.91
N LEU A 159 -1.74 5.35 7.80
CA LEU A 159 -3.14 5.19 8.23
C LEU A 159 -4.12 5.35 7.06
N LEU A 160 -3.98 6.42 6.26
CA LEU A 160 -4.84 6.65 5.09
C LEU A 160 -4.70 5.53 4.06
N ARG A 161 -3.47 5.04 3.83
CA ARG A 161 -3.22 3.93 2.92
C ARG A 161 -3.89 2.66 3.41
N GLU A 162 -3.65 2.25 4.65
CA GLU A 162 -4.16 0.97 5.14
C GLU A 162 -5.67 1.02 5.36
N HIS A 163 -6.23 2.20 5.69
CA HIS A 163 -7.68 2.42 5.68
C HIS A 163 -8.23 2.09 4.29
N ARG A 164 -7.73 2.74 3.24
CA ARG A 164 -8.14 2.45 1.86
C ARG A 164 -7.86 1.00 1.46
N GLY A 165 -6.72 0.47 1.87
CA GLY A 165 -6.24 -0.88 1.56
C GLY A 165 -7.22 -1.93 2.04
N ASP A 166 -7.61 -1.89 3.31
CA ASP A 166 -8.58 -2.82 3.89
C ASP A 166 -9.96 -2.71 3.19
N ALA A 167 -10.40 -1.50 2.84
CA ALA A 167 -11.60 -1.32 2.00
C ALA A 167 -11.46 -1.96 0.61
N HIS A 168 -10.28 -1.84 -0.02
CA HIS A 168 -10.03 -2.46 -1.31
C HIS A 168 -10.09 -3.98 -1.22
N LEU A 169 -9.58 -4.57 -0.15
CA LEU A 169 -9.68 -6.02 0.07
C LEU A 169 -11.13 -6.47 0.22
N ALA A 170 -11.93 -5.72 0.99
CA ALA A 170 -13.36 -5.99 1.12
C ALA A 170 -14.09 -5.89 -0.24
N ALA A 171 -13.76 -4.90 -1.07
CA ALA A 171 -14.33 -4.74 -2.41
C ALA A 171 -13.94 -5.89 -3.35
N LEU A 172 -12.68 -6.35 -3.33
CA LEU A 172 -12.22 -7.49 -4.10
C LEU A 172 -12.94 -8.79 -3.70
N LEU A 173 -13.07 -9.01 -2.39
CA LEU A 173 -13.75 -10.18 -1.85
C LEU A 173 -15.24 -10.16 -2.23
N ALA A 174 -15.91 -9.02 -2.11
CA ALA A 174 -17.32 -8.85 -2.50
C ALA A 174 -17.54 -9.08 -4.01
N ALA A 175 -16.59 -8.68 -4.85
CA ALA A 175 -16.60 -8.93 -6.29
C ALA A 175 -16.26 -10.39 -6.67
N GLY A 176 -15.96 -11.24 -5.68
CA GLY A 176 -15.57 -12.63 -5.91
C GLY A 176 -14.29 -12.76 -6.73
N LEU A 177 -13.33 -11.86 -6.53
CA LEU A 177 -12.00 -11.95 -7.13
C LEU A 177 -11.05 -12.55 -6.10
N ASP A 178 -10.53 -13.73 -6.38
CA ASP A 178 -9.49 -14.33 -5.55
C ASP A 178 -8.17 -13.52 -5.60
N PRO A 179 -7.19 -13.80 -4.72
CA PRO A 179 -5.90 -13.12 -4.70
C PRO A 179 -5.23 -12.93 -6.06
N LEU A 180 -5.20 -13.98 -6.89
CA LEU A 180 -4.48 -13.96 -8.16
C LEU A 180 -5.34 -13.40 -9.29
N GLU A 181 -6.65 -13.66 -9.29
CA GLU A 181 -7.61 -13.00 -10.17
C GLU A 181 -7.61 -11.48 -9.97
N SER A 182 -7.42 -11.00 -8.73
CA SER A 182 -7.29 -9.57 -8.45
C SER A 182 -6.07 -8.94 -9.15
N LEU A 183 -4.94 -9.66 -9.15
CA LEU A 183 -3.71 -9.24 -9.81
C LEU A 183 -3.85 -9.30 -11.33
N VAL A 184 -4.36 -10.41 -11.87
CA VAL A 184 -4.57 -10.61 -13.32
C VAL A 184 -5.51 -9.55 -13.87
N SER A 185 -6.69 -9.37 -13.26
CA SER A 185 -7.68 -8.39 -13.71
C SER A 185 -7.17 -6.95 -13.64
N HIS A 186 -6.34 -6.62 -12.64
CA HIS A 186 -5.70 -5.31 -12.55
C HIS A 186 -4.62 -5.12 -13.62
N THR A 187 -3.76 -6.11 -13.86
CA THR A 187 -2.76 -6.05 -14.95
C THR A 187 -3.43 -5.93 -16.32
N ALA A 188 -4.56 -6.60 -16.55
CA ALA A 188 -5.35 -6.51 -17.78
C ALA A 188 -5.91 -5.09 -18.07
N THR A 189 -5.96 -4.19 -17.07
CA THR A 189 -6.30 -2.77 -17.28
C THR A 189 -5.18 -1.97 -17.95
N GLY A 190 -3.97 -2.53 -18.04
CA GLY A 190 -2.75 -1.83 -18.47
C GLY A 190 -2.13 -0.91 -17.41
N LYS A 191 -2.72 -0.85 -16.20
CA LYS A 191 -2.24 -0.02 -15.07
C LYS A 191 -1.55 -0.82 -13.96
N GLY A 192 -1.58 -2.15 -14.05
CA GLY A 192 -0.95 -3.02 -13.06
C GLY A 192 0.57 -3.15 -13.22
N MET A 193 1.19 -3.82 -12.26
CA MET A 193 2.62 -4.16 -12.31
C MET A 193 2.90 -5.20 -13.40
N ALA A 194 4.15 -5.23 -13.87
CA ALA A 194 4.64 -6.24 -14.80
C ALA A 194 4.40 -7.65 -14.26
N ILE A 195 4.03 -8.59 -15.14
CA ILE A 195 3.67 -9.95 -14.71
C ILE A 195 4.88 -10.61 -14.06
N ARG A 196 6.07 -10.47 -14.67
CA ARG A 196 7.31 -11.00 -14.10
C ARG A 196 7.54 -10.52 -12.66
N TRP A 197 7.27 -9.24 -12.38
CA TRP A 197 7.44 -8.66 -11.05
C TRP A 197 6.42 -9.20 -10.05
N ILE A 198 5.17 -9.37 -10.46
CA ILE A 198 4.11 -9.96 -9.63
C ILE A 198 4.52 -11.38 -9.21
N LEU A 199 4.90 -12.22 -10.17
CA LEU A 199 5.28 -13.61 -9.90
C LEU A 199 6.45 -13.69 -8.91
N SER A 200 7.51 -12.91 -9.13
CA SER A 200 8.69 -12.93 -8.26
C SER A 200 8.43 -12.35 -6.87
N SER A 201 7.68 -11.24 -6.77
CA SER A 201 7.50 -10.51 -5.50
C SER A 201 6.34 -11.01 -4.63
N ARG A 202 5.40 -11.78 -5.21
CA ARG A 202 4.22 -12.30 -4.50
C ARG A 202 4.22 -13.82 -4.35
N GLY A 203 5.23 -14.51 -4.90
CA GLY A 203 5.44 -15.94 -4.71
C GLY A 203 4.53 -16.82 -5.57
N TRP A 204 3.99 -16.28 -6.67
CA TRP A 204 3.14 -17.03 -7.59
C TRP A 204 3.95 -17.61 -8.75
N ARG A 205 3.55 -18.79 -9.24
CA ARG A 205 4.16 -19.40 -10.43
C ARG A 205 3.40 -18.97 -11.68
N ARG A 206 4.05 -19.11 -12.84
CA ARG A 206 3.43 -18.87 -14.14
C ARG A 206 2.19 -19.73 -14.36
N THR A 207 2.21 -20.99 -13.93
CA THR A 207 1.06 -21.90 -14.02
C THR A 207 -0.11 -21.46 -13.14
N ASP A 208 0.16 -20.86 -11.97
CA ASP A 208 -0.89 -20.32 -11.11
C ASP A 208 -1.58 -19.13 -11.80
N TRP A 209 -0.78 -18.27 -12.44
CA TRP A 209 -1.26 -17.11 -13.21
C TRP A 209 -2.14 -17.53 -14.39
N GLU A 210 -1.69 -18.49 -15.18
CA GLU A 210 -2.45 -19.03 -16.31
C GLU A 210 -3.78 -19.64 -15.85
N ALA A 211 -3.77 -20.40 -14.75
CA ALA A 211 -4.99 -20.94 -14.16
C ALA A 211 -5.96 -19.84 -13.70
N ALA A 212 -5.47 -18.71 -13.20
CA ALA A 212 -6.31 -17.55 -12.85
C ALA A 212 -6.88 -16.86 -14.09
N CYS A 213 -6.09 -16.69 -15.16
CA CYS A 213 -6.58 -16.22 -16.44
C CYS A 213 -7.72 -17.11 -16.97
N ASP A 214 -7.56 -18.42 -16.91
CA ASP A 214 -8.58 -19.37 -17.38
C ASP A 214 -9.87 -19.30 -16.57
N ARG A 215 -9.80 -19.11 -15.25
CA ARG A 215 -10.98 -18.88 -14.41
C ARG A 215 -11.71 -17.59 -14.80
N LEU A 216 -10.98 -16.50 -15.01
CA LEU A 216 -11.55 -15.23 -15.45
C LEU A 216 -12.16 -15.30 -16.86
N ARG A 217 -11.52 -16.01 -17.81
CA ARG A 217 -12.07 -16.26 -19.14
C ARG A 217 -13.35 -17.08 -19.09
N LYS A 218 -13.38 -18.15 -18.27
CA LYS A 218 -14.61 -18.95 -18.06
C LYS A 218 -15.77 -18.12 -17.49
N ARG A 219 -15.45 -17.08 -16.71
CA ARG A 219 -16.42 -16.10 -16.19
C ARG A 219 -16.75 -14.97 -17.17
N GLY A 220 -16.15 -14.95 -18.36
CA GLY A 220 -16.34 -13.90 -19.36
C GLY A 220 -15.73 -12.54 -18.98
N LEU A 221 -14.76 -12.50 -18.07
CA LEU A 221 -14.13 -11.27 -17.58
C LEU A 221 -12.84 -10.90 -18.33
N LEU A 222 -12.21 -11.89 -18.98
CA LEU A 222 -11.07 -11.69 -19.87
C LEU A 222 -11.40 -12.14 -21.28
N ASP A 223 -10.77 -11.50 -22.25
CA ASP A 223 -10.83 -11.90 -23.66
C ASP A 223 -10.14 -13.27 -23.88
N GLY A 224 -10.60 -13.99 -24.90
CA GLY A 224 -10.03 -15.27 -25.33
C GLY A 224 -8.77 -15.13 -26.20
N GLY A 225 -8.41 -13.92 -26.60
CA GLY A 225 -7.20 -13.63 -27.37
C GLY A 225 -5.88 -13.92 -26.65
N GLU A 226 -4.78 -13.86 -27.41
CA GLU A 226 -3.41 -14.02 -26.90
C GLU A 226 -3.00 -12.87 -25.98
N GLU A 227 -3.50 -11.67 -26.25
CA GLU A 227 -3.27 -10.50 -25.41
C GLU A 227 -4.13 -10.53 -24.14
N LEU A 228 -3.53 -10.14 -23.01
CA LEU A 228 -4.26 -10.01 -21.75
C LEU A 228 -5.13 -8.74 -21.79
N ALA A 229 -6.42 -8.91 -22.06
CA ALA A 229 -7.41 -7.82 -22.11
C ALA A 229 -8.68 -8.18 -21.32
N LEU A 230 -9.28 -7.17 -20.69
CA LEU A 230 -10.60 -7.28 -20.07
C LEU A 230 -11.69 -7.25 -21.15
N THR A 231 -12.76 -8.01 -20.94
CA THR A 231 -14.02 -7.81 -21.68
C THR A 231 -14.74 -6.55 -21.16
N GLU A 232 -15.88 -6.20 -21.76
CA GLU A 232 -16.78 -5.17 -21.20
C GLU A 232 -17.23 -5.54 -19.78
N ALA A 233 -17.60 -6.79 -19.54
CA ALA A 233 -17.97 -7.28 -18.21
C ALA A 233 -16.80 -7.22 -17.22
N GLY A 234 -15.57 -7.55 -17.65
CA GLY A 234 -14.36 -7.41 -16.83
C GLY A 234 -14.05 -5.96 -16.49
N THR A 235 -14.25 -5.05 -17.45
CA THR A 235 -14.09 -3.61 -17.26
C THR A 235 -15.12 -3.07 -16.26
N ALA A 236 -16.39 -3.48 -16.40
CA ALA A 236 -17.47 -3.12 -15.48
C ALA A 236 -17.20 -3.63 -14.05
N LEU A 237 -16.79 -4.88 -13.89
CA LEU A 237 -16.44 -5.45 -12.58
C LEU A 237 -15.28 -4.68 -11.92
N ARG A 238 -14.25 -4.30 -12.69
CA ARG A 238 -13.16 -3.48 -12.16
C ARG A 238 -13.65 -2.10 -11.75
N ALA A 239 -14.52 -1.47 -12.53
CA ALA A 239 -15.12 -0.18 -12.15
C ALA A 239 -15.92 -0.31 -10.85
N GLU A 240 -16.69 -1.39 -10.67
CA GLU A 240 -17.45 -1.65 -9.43
C GLU A 240 -16.52 -1.77 -8.21
N VAL A 241 -15.42 -2.54 -8.31
CA VAL A 241 -14.42 -2.67 -7.24
C VAL A 241 -13.84 -1.30 -6.87
N GLU A 242 -13.48 -0.51 -7.89
CA GLU A 242 -12.91 0.81 -7.73
C GLU A 242 -13.90 1.79 -7.05
N GLU A 243 -15.15 1.79 -7.48
CA GLU A 243 -16.20 2.61 -6.87
C GLU A 243 -16.54 2.19 -5.44
N ALA A 244 -16.60 0.88 -5.17
CA ALA A 244 -16.80 0.37 -3.81
C ALA A 244 -15.66 0.78 -2.88
N THR A 245 -14.42 0.68 -3.37
CA THR A 245 -13.24 1.14 -2.64
C THR A 245 -13.35 2.64 -2.32
N ASP A 246 -13.69 3.48 -3.31
CA ASP A 246 -13.84 4.91 -3.10
C ASP A 246 -14.93 5.24 -2.10
N ARG A 247 -16.12 4.66 -2.25
CA ARG A 247 -17.24 4.89 -1.32
C ARG A 247 -16.85 4.57 0.13
N MET A 248 -16.09 3.49 0.34
CA MET A 248 -15.63 3.09 1.67
C MET A 248 -14.45 3.93 2.18
N ASP A 249 -13.79 4.71 1.33
CA ASP A 249 -12.60 5.51 1.65
C ASP A 249 -12.85 7.03 1.65
N THR A 250 -14.08 7.47 1.37
CA THR A 250 -14.43 8.90 1.23
C THR A 250 -14.30 9.70 2.55
N ALA A 251 -14.60 9.10 3.71
CA ALA A 251 -14.77 9.84 4.96
C ALA A 251 -13.55 10.68 5.41
N PRO A 252 -12.30 10.18 5.36
CA PRO A 252 -11.10 10.97 5.68
C PRO A 252 -10.97 12.26 4.87
N TYR A 253 -11.31 12.19 3.58
CA TYR A 253 -11.16 13.30 2.65
C TYR A 253 -12.31 14.30 2.78
N GLU A 254 -13.54 13.85 3.01
CA GLU A 254 -14.67 14.75 3.31
C GLU A 254 -14.45 15.52 4.60
N HIS A 255 -13.92 14.86 5.63
CA HIS A 255 -13.60 15.51 6.91
C HIS A 255 -12.50 16.57 6.78
N LEU A 256 -11.51 16.33 5.90
CA LEU A 256 -10.48 17.31 5.59
C LEU A 256 -11.04 18.50 4.78
N GLY A 257 -12.08 18.28 3.98
CA GLY A 257 -12.73 19.29 3.15
C GLY A 257 -11.97 19.60 1.85
N ALA A 258 -12.66 20.20 0.88
CA ALA A 258 -12.13 20.40 -0.48
C ALA A 258 -10.80 21.17 -0.52
N GLU A 259 -10.70 22.29 0.21
CA GLU A 259 -9.48 23.11 0.28
C GLU A 259 -8.33 22.34 0.94
N GLY A 260 -8.58 21.63 2.03
CA GLY A 260 -7.58 20.83 2.72
C GLY A 260 -7.07 19.67 1.85
N VAL A 261 -7.97 18.99 1.13
CA VAL A 261 -7.63 17.92 0.18
C VAL A 261 -6.80 18.47 -0.97
N GLU A 262 -7.16 19.61 -1.54
CA GLU A 262 -6.38 20.27 -2.59
C GLU A 262 -4.98 20.62 -2.11
N ARG A 263 -4.87 21.27 -0.95
CA ARG A 263 -3.59 21.66 -0.36
C ARG A 263 -2.70 20.47 -0.03
N LEU A 264 -3.26 19.43 0.60
CA LEU A 264 -2.51 18.19 0.89
C LEU A 264 -2.05 17.49 -0.39
N THR A 265 -2.86 17.54 -1.46
CA THR A 265 -2.49 16.98 -2.77
C THR A 265 -1.32 17.75 -3.38
N GLU A 266 -1.34 19.08 -3.34
CA GLU A 266 -0.26 19.94 -3.84
C GLU A 266 1.07 19.64 -3.13
N LEU A 267 1.06 19.66 -1.79
CA LEU A 267 2.24 19.37 -0.97
C LEU A 267 2.77 17.95 -1.21
N GLY A 268 1.89 16.94 -1.15
CA GLY A 268 2.25 15.55 -1.40
C GLY A 268 2.85 15.33 -2.79
N ARG A 269 2.32 16.02 -3.82
CA ARG A 269 2.90 15.97 -5.17
C ARG A 269 4.31 16.56 -5.22
N GLY A 270 4.53 17.70 -4.58
CA GLY A 270 5.86 18.31 -4.49
C GLY A 270 6.88 17.33 -3.90
N PHE A 271 6.56 16.75 -2.74
CA PHE A 271 7.45 15.77 -2.09
C PHE A 271 7.62 14.51 -2.94
N LEU A 272 6.56 14.01 -3.57
CA LEU A 272 6.63 12.85 -4.44
C LEU A 272 7.54 13.09 -5.65
N PHE A 273 7.46 14.25 -6.29
CA PHE A 273 8.35 14.58 -7.41
C PHE A 273 9.81 14.61 -6.98
N THR A 274 10.12 15.23 -5.84
CA THR A 274 11.47 15.23 -5.27
C THR A 274 11.95 13.81 -4.98
N ALA A 275 11.15 13.00 -4.28
CA ALA A 275 11.50 11.63 -3.95
C ALA A 275 11.70 10.77 -5.21
N ALA A 276 10.84 10.92 -6.21
CA ALA A 276 10.97 10.20 -7.47
C ALA A 276 12.25 10.58 -8.23
N ALA A 277 12.57 11.88 -8.30
CA ALA A 277 13.81 12.37 -8.89
C ALA A 277 15.06 11.85 -8.15
N ALA A 278 14.95 11.61 -6.84
CA ALA A 278 15.98 11.00 -6.00
C ALA A 278 15.99 9.45 -6.03
N GLY A 279 15.22 8.82 -6.92
CA GLY A 279 15.24 7.36 -7.12
C GLY A 279 14.44 6.55 -6.10
N ALA A 280 13.33 7.10 -5.57
CA ALA A 280 12.48 6.41 -4.59
C ALA A 280 11.86 5.08 -5.06
N PHE A 281 11.75 4.84 -6.37
CA PHE A 281 11.06 3.67 -6.93
C PHE A 281 11.93 2.96 -7.98
N PRO A 282 11.90 1.62 -8.02
CA PRO A 282 12.64 0.85 -9.00
C PRO A 282 12.01 0.99 -10.40
N ALA A 283 12.83 1.23 -11.41
CA ALA A 283 12.37 1.32 -12.81
C ALA A 283 11.69 0.04 -13.32
N SER A 284 12.04 -1.12 -12.74
CA SER A 284 11.50 -2.44 -13.10
C SER A 284 10.11 -2.76 -12.54
N ALA A 285 9.55 -1.91 -11.68
CA ALA A 285 8.21 -2.16 -11.11
C ALA A 285 7.07 -1.80 -12.08
N THR A 286 7.34 -1.03 -13.14
CA THR A 286 6.36 -0.57 -14.12
C THR A 286 6.67 -1.09 -15.52
N GLY A 287 5.67 -1.59 -16.24
CA GLY A 287 5.84 -2.12 -17.61
C GLY A 287 4.97 -3.36 -17.86
N ARG A 288 4.88 -3.80 -19.13
CA ARG A 288 4.26 -5.07 -19.54
C ARG A 288 5.34 -6.00 -20.09
N ASP A 289 6.02 -6.71 -19.19
CA ASP A 289 6.89 -7.85 -19.55
C ASP A 289 6.34 -9.15 -18.95
#